data_AF-A0A1D1ZWX7-F1
#
_entry.id   AF-A0A1D1ZWX7-F1
#
_cell.length_a   1.000
_cell.length_b   1.000
_cell.length_c   1.000
_cell.angle_alpha   90.00
_cell.angle_beta   90.00
_cell.angle_gamma   90.00
#
_symmetry.space_group_name_H-M   'P 1'
#
loop_
_entity.id
_entity.type
_entity.pdbx_description
1 polymer ?
#
loop_
_entity_poly.entity_id
_entity_poly.type
_entity_poly.pdbx_seq_one_letter_code
_entity_poly.pdbx_strand_id
1 'polypeptide(L)'
;MDPLRLLREYVSGGRLEEVTTVGDRVHFGTRFALPRSARTAYKSQAKDGAFYDLGALLFYARNLGPTFKYADYFKKAREAGVGQVTFIDRKDLELYLTGKIDKSAAIEEGPQDLGPVEGPEAVDPGLPPLGAPSEEAAGPGGVGGKEGDAEEATLRRVLANELQLRDRNSMLLVPGRSFHKVLALLRAVQADEACAPLTQPKKKPAALPVAPSGRYERETAQDATLRTLGAQQLGISSVAFTTAGARAPGSRDAGPADGAPPPPPPP
;
A
#
# COMPACT_ATOMS: atom_id res chain seq x y z
N MET A 1 5.17 -25.97 -3.18
CA MET A 1 4.21 -25.46 -4.19
C MET A 1 3.01 -24.91 -3.46
N ASP A 2 2.48 -23.77 -3.88
CA ASP A 2 1.31 -23.15 -3.26
C ASP A 2 0.03 -23.95 -3.64
N PRO A 3 -0.79 -24.39 -2.66
CA PRO A 3 -2.06 -25.09 -2.90
C PRO A 3 -3.00 -24.33 -3.85
N LEU A 4 -3.01 -23.00 -3.80
CA LEU A 4 -3.90 -22.17 -4.63
C LEU A 4 -3.50 -22.21 -6.11
N ARG A 5 -2.21 -22.01 -6.39
CA ARG A 5 -1.67 -22.06 -7.76
C ARG A 5 -1.84 -23.45 -8.38
N LEU A 6 -1.60 -24.49 -7.58
CA LEU A 6 -1.83 -25.86 -8.03
C LEU A 6 -3.29 -26.06 -8.43
N LEU A 7 -4.25 -25.64 -7.60
CA LEU A 7 -5.67 -25.73 -7.94
C LEU A 7 -6.00 -24.98 -9.25
N ARG A 8 -5.46 -23.78 -9.43
CA ARG A 8 -5.64 -22.99 -10.67
C ARG A 8 -5.15 -23.73 -11.91
N GLU A 9 -3.97 -24.37 -11.87
CA GLU A 9 -3.43 -25.11 -13.02
C GLU A 9 -4.31 -26.30 -13.44
N TYR A 10 -4.94 -26.98 -12.47
CA TYR A 10 -5.85 -28.09 -12.77
C TYR A 10 -7.22 -27.60 -13.25
N VAL A 11 -7.73 -26.50 -12.70
CA VAL A 11 -9.02 -25.92 -13.11
C VAL A 11 -8.92 -25.30 -14.52
N SER A 12 -7.91 -24.46 -14.77
CA SER A 12 -7.68 -23.84 -16.08
C SER A 12 -7.31 -24.87 -17.16
N GLY A 13 -6.60 -25.94 -16.77
CA GLY A 13 -6.28 -27.06 -17.66
C GLY A 13 -7.42 -28.05 -17.87
N GLY A 14 -8.59 -27.87 -17.24
CA GLY A 14 -9.71 -28.80 -17.36
C GLY A 14 -9.49 -30.19 -16.74
N ARG A 15 -8.44 -30.35 -15.92
CA ARG A 15 -8.04 -31.62 -15.27
C ARG A 15 -8.61 -31.77 -13.85
N LEU A 16 -9.76 -31.15 -13.58
CA LEU A 16 -10.45 -31.26 -12.28
C LEU A 16 -10.81 -32.70 -11.91
N GLU A 17 -10.98 -33.57 -12.91
CA GLU A 17 -11.30 -35.00 -12.73
C GLU A 17 -10.13 -35.80 -12.13
N GLU A 18 -8.88 -35.37 -12.36
CA GLU A 18 -7.69 -35.99 -11.77
C GLU A 18 -7.55 -35.67 -10.27
N VAL A 19 -8.31 -34.70 -9.77
CA VAL A 19 -8.25 -34.27 -8.37
C VAL A 19 -9.20 -35.12 -7.54
N THR A 20 -8.66 -36.12 -6.84
CA THR A 20 -9.42 -37.01 -5.97
C THR A 20 -9.29 -36.62 -4.51
N THR A 21 -10.32 -36.87 -3.72
CA THR A 21 -10.34 -36.59 -2.29
C THR A 21 -10.38 -37.92 -1.55
N VAL A 22 -9.31 -38.28 -0.85
CA VAL A 22 -9.18 -39.54 -0.11
C VAL A 22 -9.07 -39.19 1.37
N GLY A 23 -10.16 -39.40 2.10
CA GLY A 23 -10.25 -39.01 3.51
C GLY A 23 -10.04 -37.50 3.70
N ASP A 24 -8.97 -37.15 4.43
CA ASP A 24 -8.60 -35.76 4.74
C ASP A 24 -7.57 -35.16 3.78
N ARG A 25 -7.15 -35.91 2.74
CA ARG A 25 -6.17 -35.45 1.75
C ARG A 25 -6.77 -35.29 0.37
N VAL A 26 -6.36 -34.22 -0.31
CA VAL A 26 -6.66 -33.92 -1.70
C VAL A 26 -5.44 -34.31 -2.53
N HIS A 27 -5.65 -35.26 -3.44
CA HIS A 27 -4.64 -35.75 -4.36
C HIS A 27 -4.79 -35.04 -5.70
N PHE A 28 -3.74 -34.37 -6.14
CA PHE A 28 -3.63 -33.78 -7.47
C PHE A 28 -2.84 -34.74 -8.36
N GLY A 29 -3.56 -35.58 -9.10
CA GLY A 29 -2.97 -36.68 -9.88
C GLY A 29 -2.11 -37.59 -9.00
N THR A 30 -0.94 -37.97 -9.50
CA THR A 30 0.01 -38.87 -8.80
C THR A 30 1.12 -38.12 -8.07
N ARG A 31 1.21 -36.80 -8.25
CA ARG A 31 2.42 -36.01 -7.94
C ARG A 31 2.33 -35.27 -6.61
N PHE A 32 1.14 -34.85 -6.20
CA PHE A 32 0.97 -34.01 -5.01
C PHE A 32 -0.25 -34.46 -4.18
N ALA A 33 -0.07 -34.50 -2.86
CA ALA A 33 -1.14 -34.74 -1.89
C ALA A 33 -1.09 -33.66 -0.82
N LEU A 34 -2.17 -32.90 -0.67
CA LEU A 34 -2.28 -31.79 0.26
C LEU A 34 -3.44 -32.02 1.23
N PRO A 35 -3.33 -31.62 2.51
CA PRO A 35 -4.45 -31.74 3.43
C PRO A 35 -5.60 -30.84 2.99
N ARG A 36 -6.84 -31.26 3.26
CA ARG A 36 -8.04 -30.48 2.94
C ARG A 36 -8.10 -29.17 3.72
N SER A 37 -7.53 -29.16 4.93
CA SER A 37 -7.33 -28.00 5.79
C SER A 37 -6.12 -27.12 5.42
N ALA A 38 -5.42 -27.43 4.32
CA ALA A 38 -4.30 -26.60 3.87
C ALA A 38 -4.81 -25.18 3.60
N ARG A 39 -4.23 -24.22 4.32
CA ARG A 39 -4.48 -22.80 4.12
C ARG A 39 -3.97 -22.38 2.75
N THR A 40 -4.81 -21.71 1.98
CA THR A 40 -4.42 -21.17 0.66
C THR A 40 -3.96 -19.73 0.76
N ALA A 41 -3.31 -19.21 -0.29
CA ALA A 41 -2.88 -17.80 -0.34
C ALA A 41 -4.03 -16.79 -0.56
N TYR A 42 -5.28 -17.27 -0.76
CA TYR A 42 -6.41 -16.38 -1.02
C TYR A 42 -7.09 -15.94 0.28
N LYS A 43 -7.16 -14.62 0.46
CA LYS A 43 -7.74 -13.96 1.62
C LYS A 43 -9.21 -13.60 1.39
N SER A 44 -10.08 -13.88 2.36
CA SER A 44 -11.47 -13.49 2.28
C SER A 44 -11.65 -12.00 2.52
N GLN A 45 -12.35 -11.31 1.62
CA GLN A 45 -12.66 -9.89 1.78
C GLN A 45 -13.78 -9.64 2.82
N ALA A 46 -14.59 -10.67 3.14
CA ALA A 46 -15.74 -10.52 4.03
C ALA A 46 -15.48 -10.98 5.47
N LYS A 47 -14.50 -11.86 5.71
CA LYS A 47 -14.22 -12.46 7.03
C LYS A 47 -12.89 -11.95 7.61
N ASP A 48 -12.77 -10.64 7.84
CA ASP A 48 -11.59 -10.01 8.44
C ASP A 48 -10.25 -10.41 7.82
N GLY A 49 -10.26 -10.85 6.56
CA GLY A 49 -9.06 -11.32 5.91
C GLY A 49 -8.60 -12.74 6.31
N ALA A 50 -9.49 -13.62 6.76
CA ALA A 50 -9.19 -15.03 6.94
C ALA A 50 -8.92 -15.71 5.59
N PHE A 51 -8.00 -16.67 5.55
CA PHE A 51 -7.66 -17.37 4.32
C PHE A 51 -8.58 -18.57 4.10
N TYR A 52 -8.83 -18.90 2.84
CA TYR A 52 -9.63 -20.07 2.53
C TYR A 52 -8.83 -21.36 2.64
N ASP A 53 -9.50 -22.41 3.09
CA ASP A 53 -8.96 -23.76 3.05
C ASP A 53 -9.04 -24.32 1.63
N LEU A 54 -8.10 -25.21 1.31
CA LEU A 54 -8.05 -25.88 0.02
C LEU A 54 -9.35 -26.65 -0.26
N GLY A 55 -9.92 -27.31 0.74
CA GLY A 55 -11.18 -28.02 0.63
C GLY A 55 -12.35 -27.13 0.19
N ALA A 56 -12.43 -25.91 0.74
CA ALA A 56 -13.45 -24.94 0.40
C ALA A 56 -13.35 -24.50 -1.07
N LEU A 57 -12.13 -24.18 -1.52
CA LEU A 57 -11.88 -23.76 -2.90
C LEU A 57 -12.06 -24.89 -3.90
N LEU A 58 -11.67 -26.12 -3.56
CA LEU A 58 -11.91 -27.29 -4.40
C LEU A 58 -13.40 -27.56 -4.58
N PHE A 59 -14.16 -27.49 -3.49
CA PHE A 59 -15.61 -27.67 -3.54
C PHE A 59 -16.29 -26.58 -4.38
N TYR A 60 -15.82 -25.34 -4.24
CA TYR A 60 -16.25 -24.24 -5.09
C TYR A 60 -15.94 -24.51 -6.57
N ALA A 61 -14.71 -24.90 -6.88
CA ALA A 61 -14.26 -25.15 -8.25
C ALA A 61 -15.06 -26.27 -8.95
N ARG A 62 -15.42 -27.34 -8.24
CA ARG A 62 -16.28 -28.41 -8.79
C ARG A 62 -17.69 -27.94 -9.13
N ASN A 63 -18.17 -26.88 -8.49
CA ASN A 63 -19.51 -26.34 -8.72
C ASN A 63 -19.53 -25.17 -9.72
N LEU A 64 -18.38 -24.68 -10.21
CA LEU A 64 -18.23 -23.52 -11.13
C LEU A 64 -18.79 -23.73 -12.57
N GLY A 65 -19.70 -24.67 -12.76
CA GLY A 65 -20.24 -25.00 -14.09
C GLY A 65 -21.14 -23.91 -14.71
N PRO A 66 -21.60 -24.11 -15.96
CA PRO A 66 -22.43 -23.17 -16.71
C PRO A 66 -23.77 -22.82 -16.03
N THR A 67 -24.27 -23.69 -15.14
CA THR A 67 -25.50 -23.48 -14.35
C THR A 67 -25.18 -23.10 -12.90
N PHE A 68 -24.07 -22.39 -12.65
CA PHE A 68 -23.66 -22.04 -11.29
C PHE A 68 -24.67 -21.09 -10.61
N LYS A 69 -25.28 -21.59 -9.52
CA LYS A 69 -26.15 -20.82 -8.63
C LYS A 69 -25.54 -20.81 -7.23
N TYR A 70 -25.21 -19.60 -6.75
CA TYR A 70 -24.55 -19.44 -5.45
C TYR A 70 -25.42 -19.95 -4.28
N ALA A 71 -26.74 -19.77 -4.34
CA ALA A 71 -27.66 -20.25 -3.31
C ALA A 71 -27.62 -21.79 -3.16
N ASP A 72 -27.50 -22.50 -4.28
CA ASP A 72 -27.43 -23.97 -4.29
C ASP A 72 -26.05 -24.45 -3.82
N TYR A 73 -24.99 -23.77 -4.25
CA TYR A 73 -23.64 -24.01 -3.72
C TYR A 73 -23.56 -23.82 -2.20
N PHE A 74 -24.17 -22.75 -1.68
CA PHE A 74 -24.15 -22.45 -0.25
C PHE A 74 -24.80 -23.55 0.58
N LYS A 75 -25.94 -24.09 0.12
CA LYS A 75 -26.60 -25.23 0.76
C LYS A 75 -25.72 -26.49 0.71
N LYS A 76 -25.19 -26.80 -0.48
CA LYS A 76 -24.31 -27.96 -0.69
C LYS A 76 -23.03 -27.90 0.14
N ALA A 77 -22.42 -26.72 0.29
CA ALA A 77 -21.22 -26.53 1.10
C ALA A 77 -21.51 -26.78 2.58
N ARG A 78 -22.67 -26.30 3.06
CA ARG A 78 -23.13 -26.53 4.43
C ARG A 78 -23.46 -28.00 4.70
N GLU A 79 -24.12 -28.68 3.77
CA GLU A 79 -24.41 -30.12 3.85
C GLU A 79 -23.13 -30.96 3.86
N ALA A 80 -22.13 -30.58 3.06
CA ALA A 80 -20.83 -31.26 3.01
C ALA A 80 -19.89 -30.88 4.17
N GLY A 81 -20.31 -29.98 5.07
CA GLY A 81 -19.49 -29.47 6.17
C GLY A 81 -18.20 -28.81 5.70
N VAL A 82 -18.17 -28.25 4.48
CA VAL A 82 -16.99 -27.58 3.93
C VAL A 82 -17.09 -26.08 4.19
N GLY A 83 -15.96 -25.41 4.41
CA GLY A 83 -15.89 -23.95 4.38
C GLY A 83 -16.50 -23.39 3.10
N GLN A 84 -17.29 -22.33 3.24
CA GLN A 84 -17.98 -21.68 2.12
C GLN A 84 -17.23 -20.41 1.68
N VAL A 85 -17.04 -20.29 0.37
CA VAL A 85 -16.57 -19.06 -0.28
C VAL A 85 -17.62 -17.97 -0.14
N THR A 86 -17.20 -16.74 0.16
CA THR A 86 -18.14 -15.64 0.39
C THR A 86 -18.67 -15.09 -0.93
N PHE A 87 -19.82 -14.39 -0.85
CA PHE A 87 -20.47 -13.84 -2.03
C PHE A 87 -19.66 -12.74 -2.72
N ILE A 88 -18.84 -12.01 -1.97
CA ILE A 88 -17.99 -10.92 -2.47
C ILE A 88 -16.84 -11.52 -3.30
N ASP A 89 -16.21 -12.56 -2.76
CA ASP A 89 -15.01 -13.18 -3.32
C ASP A 89 -15.30 -14.06 -4.55
N ARG A 90 -16.55 -14.54 -4.72
CA ARG A 90 -16.92 -15.52 -5.75
C ARG A 90 -16.49 -15.14 -7.17
N LYS A 91 -16.75 -13.90 -7.59
CA LYS A 91 -16.51 -13.48 -8.98
C LYS A 91 -15.02 -13.39 -9.27
N ASP A 92 -14.26 -12.87 -8.32
CA ASP A 92 -12.82 -12.72 -8.45
C ASP A 92 -12.12 -14.10 -8.42
N LEU A 93 -12.53 -14.98 -7.49
CA LEU A 93 -12.07 -16.37 -7.43
C LEU A 93 -12.38 -17.15 -8.70
N GLU A 94 -13.57 -17.00 -9.26
CA GLU A 94 -13.94 -17.65 -10.52
C GLU A 94 -13.02 -17.20 -11.66
N LEU A 95 -12.79 -15.91 -11.81
CA LEU A 95 -11.92 -15.34 -12.84
C LEU A 95 -10.47 -15.83 -12.67
N TYR A 96 -9.98 -15.90 -11.42
CA TYR A 96 -8.64 -16.38 -11.12
C TYR A 96 -8.47 -17.88 -11.40
N LEU A 97 -9.38 -18.72 -10.89
CA LEU A 97 -9.31 -20.18 -11.04
C LEU A 97 -9.49 -20.63 -12.50
N THR A 98 -10.34 -19.94 -13.25
CA THR A 98 -10.51 -20.18 -14.70
C THR A 98 -9.34 -19.65 -15.54
N GLY A 99 -8.39 -18.93 -14.93
CA GLY A 99 -7.23 -18.37 -15.60
C GLY A 99 -7.52 -17.12 -16.44
N LYS A 100 -8.70 -16.51 -16.31
CA LYS A 100 -9.03 -15.22 -16.95
C LYS A 100 -8.22 -14.06 -16.35
N ILE A 101 -7.79 -14.21 -15.09
CA ILE A 101 -6.95 -13.26 -14.37
C ILE A 101 -5.75 -14.01 -13.77
N ASP A 102 -4.56 -13.43 -13.89
CA ASP A 102 -3.32 -14.00 -13.35
C ASP A 102 -3.04 -13.65 -11.89
N LYS A 103 -3.53 -12.50 -11.44
CA LYS A 103 -3.30 -11.96 -10.09
C LYS A 103 -4.58 -11.33 -9.54
N SER A 104 -4.88 -11.62 -8.28
CA SER A 104 -5.97 -10.97 -7.53
C SER A 104 -5.40 -10.16 -6.38
N ALA A 105 -6.06 -9.05 -6.04
CA ALA A 105 -5.72 -8.21 -4.89
C ALA A 105 -5.89 -8.94 -3.55
N ALA A 106 -6.66 -10.04 -3.54
CA ALA A 106 -6.91 -10.87 -2.37
C ALA A 106 -5.83 -11.95 -2.17
N ILE A 107 -4.89 -12.10 -3.10
CA ILE A 107 -3.84 -13.13 -3.03
C ILE A 107 -2.59 -12.50 -2.40
N GLU A 108 -2.23 -12.99 -1.21
CA GLU A 108 -0.96 -12.64 -0.58
C GLU A 108 0.09 -13.69 -1.00
N GLU A 109 0.84 -13.40 -2.08
CA GLU A 109 1.99 -14.20 -2.52
C GLU A 109 3.20 -13.95 -1.61
N GLY A 110 3.04 -14.17 -0.30
CA GLY A 110 4.14 -14.20 0.67
C GLY A 110 4.62 -15.63 0.90
N PRO A 111 5.79 -15.83 1.56
CA PRO A 111 6.13 -17.15 2.08
C PRO A 111 5.01 -17.57 3.02
N GLN A 112 4.30 -18.65 2.69
CA GLN A 112 3.29 -19.22 3.57
C GLN A 112 4.02 -19.69 4.82
N ASP A 113 4.05 -18.84 5.84
CA ASP A 113 4.48 -19.22 7.18
C ASP A 113 3.51 -20.31 7.64
N LEU A 114 3.94 -21.56 7.48
CA LEU A 114 3.33 -22.71 8.10
C LEU A 114 3.54 -22.51 9.59
N GLY A 115 2.63 -21.77 10.22
CA GLY A 115 2.62 -21.55 11.64
C GLY A 115 2.84 -22.88 12.37
N PRO A 116 3.55 -22.89 13.52
CA PRO A 116 3.95 -24.11 14.19
C PRO A 116 2.76 -25.05 14.37
N VAL A 117 2.89 -26.26 13.83
CA VAL A 117 2.00 -27.37 14.13
C VAL A 117 2.15 -27.63 15.64
N GLU A 118 1.20 -27.17 16.43
CA GLU A 118 1.03 -27.65 17.81
C GLU A 118 0.62 -29.13 17.75
N GLY A 119 1.63 -30.00 17.72
CA GLY A 119 1.53 -31.41 18.07
C GLY A 119 1.83 -31.58 19.57
N PRO A 120 1.16 -32.52 20.25
CA PRO A 120 1.16 -32.63 21.70
C PRO A 120 2.50 -33.14 22.26
N GLU A 121 2.72 -32.79 23.51
CA GLU A 121 3.90 -33.04 24.35
C GLU A 121 4.58 -34.41 24.19
N ALA A 122 5.91 -34.38 24.11
CA ALA A 122 6.77 -35.43 24.65
C ALA A 122 7.93 -34.77 25.39
N VAL A 123 7.82 -34.80 26.71
CA VAL A 123 8.82 -34.43 27.70
C VAL A 123 9.87 -35.55 27.76
N ASP A 124 11.17 -35.24 27.65
CA ASP A 124 12.21 -35.91 28.44
C ASP A 124 13.51 -35.05 28.50
N PRO A 125 14.18 -34.92 29.67
CA PRO A 125 15.28 -34.01 29.91
C PRO A 125 16.66 -34.71 29.89
N GLY A 126 17.72 -34.01 29.44
CA GLY A 126 19.10 -34.42 29.73
C GLY A 126 20.16 -33.96 28.73
N LEU A 127 20.78 -32.82 29.04
CA LEU A 127 22.19 -32.36 28.85
C LEU A 127 23.14 -33.03 27.80
N PRO A 128 24.27 -32.38 27.39
CA PRO A 128 24.62 -30.94 27.34
C PRO A 128 25.30 -30.52 25.99
N PRO A 129 25.61 -29.22 25.77
CA PRO A 129 26.30 -28.74 24.57
C PRO A 129 27.82 -28.71 24.79
N LEU A 130 28.63 -28.97 23.76
CA LEU A 130 30.03 -28.49 23.61
C LEU A 130 30.64 -28.99 22.29
N GLY A 131 31.28 -28.09 21.53
CA GLY A 131 32.05 -28.47 20.35
C GLY A 131 32.42 -27.30 19.44
N ALA A 132 33.31 -26.43 19.91
CA ALA A 132 34.07 -25.54 19.04
C ALA A 132 34.95 -26.36 18.05
N PRO A 133 35.34 -25.79 16.89
CA PRO A 133 36.59 -26.18 16.25
C PRO A 133 37.59 -25.02 16.26
N SER A 134 38.80 -25.36 16.73
CA SER A 134 40.01 -24.54 16.73
C SER A 134 40.49 -24.16 15.33
N GLU A 135 41.16 -23.01 15.28
CA GLU A 135 41.99 -22.49 14.19
C GLU A 135 43.22 -23.37 13.90
N GLU A 136 43.60 -23.48 12.63
CA GLU A 136 44.82 -22.86 12.05
C GLU A 136 45.32 -23.66 10.83
N ALA A 137 45.59 -22.96 9.72
CA ALA A 137 46.86 -23.04 8.99
C ALA A 137 46.90 -22.02 7.82
N ALA A 138 47.77 -21.00 8.00
CA ALA A 138 48.69 -20.34 7.05
C ALA A 138 48.25 -20.07 5.59
N GLY A 139 48.39 -18.89 4.98
CA GLY A 139 49.31 -17.75 5.16
C GLY A 139 49.36 -16.95 3.83
N PRO A 140 50.27 -15.99 3.61
CA PRO A 140 49.94 -14.56 3.59
C PRO A 140 50.14 -13.85 2.23
N GLY A 141 49.56 -12.64 2.10
CA GLY A 141 50.07 -11.58 1.21
C GLY A 141 49.16 -11.21 0.03
N GLY A 142 48.58 -10.01 0.06
CA GLY A 142 47.80 -9.47 -1.06
C GLY A 142 47.10 -8.14 -0.80
N VAL A 143 47.87 -7.11 -0.44
CA VAL A 143 47.68 -5.67 -0.74
C VAL A 143 46.27 -5.20 -1.18
N GLY A 144 45.65 -4.38 -0.32
CA GLY A 144 44.91 -3.19 -0.73
C GLY A 144 43.57 -3.38 -1.44
N GLY A 145 42.55 -3.82 -0.71
CA GLY A 145 41.16 -3.83 -1.17
C GLY A 145 40.19 -3.40 -0.08
N LYS A 146 39.95 -2.09 0.00
CA LYS A 146 38.82 -1.38 0.64
C LYS A 146 38.12 -2.13 1.80
N GLU A 147 38.49 -1.82 3.05
CA GLU A 147 37.72 -2.23 4.25
C GLU A 147 36.21 -1.90 4.14
N GLY A 148 35.86 -0.85 3.38
CA GLY A 148 34.46 -0.51 3.08
C GLY A 148 33.69 -1.54 2.23
N ASP A 149 34.33 -2.37 1.41
CA ASP A 149 33.62 -3.36 0.57
C ASP A 149 33.13 -4.56 1.40
N ALA A 150 33.90 -4.97 2.41
CA ALA A 150 33.50 -6.04 3.33
C ALA A 150 32.37 -5.60 4.28
N GLU A 151 32.46 -4.38 4.81
CA GLU A 151 31.41 -3.77 5.63
C GLU A 151 30.14 -3.47 4.82
N GLU A 152 30.28 -3.03 3.57
CA GLU A 152 29.12 -2.80 2.70
C GLU A 152 28.44 -4.13 2.32
N ALA A 153 29.21 -5.21 2.14
CA ALA A 153 28.65 -6.54 1.91
C ALA A 153 27.88 -7.07 3.13
N THR A 154 28.36 -6.82 4.35
CA THR A 154 27.64 -7.21 5.57
C THR A 154 26.40 -6.34 5.78
N LEU A 155 26.47 -5.02 5.57
CA LEU A 155 25.33 -4.11 5.65
C LEU A 155 24.25 -4.46 4.62
N ARG A 156 24.61 -4.78 3.38
CA ARG A 156 23.65 -5.24 2.36
C ARG A 156 22.99 -6.56 2.74
N ARG A 157 23.73 -7.48 3.37
CA ARG A 157 23.17 -8.75 3.87
C ARG A 157 22.18 -8.51 5.01
N VAL A 158 22.45 -7.56 5.90
CA VAL A 158 21.55 -7.18 6.99
C VAL A 158 20.29 -6.54 6.42
N LEU A 159 20.42 -5.54 5.53
CA LEU A 159 19.28 -4.88 4.88
C LEU A 159 18.41 -5.85 4.06
N ALA A 160 18.99 -6.85 3.42
CA ALA A 160 18.23 -7.87 2.67
C ALA A 160 17.35 -8.74 3.58
N ASN A 161 17.71 -8.86 4.87
CA ASN A 161 16.96 -9.62 5.85
C ASN A 161 15.96 -8.76 6.65
N GLU A 162 16.04 -7.43 6.53
CA GLU A 162 15.15 -6.51 7.23
C GLU A 162 13.88 -6.22 6.40
N LEU A 163 12.73 -6.16 7.09
CA LEU A 163 11.44 -5.84 6.45
C LEU A 163 10.94 -4.47 6.92
N GLN A 164 10.88 -3.51 5.99
CA GLN A 164 10.44 -2.16 6.28
C GLN A 164 8.91 -2.07 6.35
N LEU A 165 8.36 -1.96 7.56
CA LEU A 165 6.91 -1.86 7.78
C LEU A 165 6.31 -0.49 7.45
N ARG A 166 7.10 0.59 7.62
CA ARG A 166 6.70 1.97 7.29
C ARG A 166 7.91 2.75 6.78
N ASP A 167 7.63 3.69 5.91
CA ASP A 167 8.57 4.64 5.33
C ASP A 167 7.98 6.06 5.40
N ARG A 168 8.79 7.06 5.04
CA ARG A 168 8.37 8.47 5.08
C ARG A 168 7.14 8.70 4.20
N ASN A 169 7.04 8.01 3.07
CA ASN A 169 5.92 8.18 2.14
C ASN A 169 4.66 7.46 2.62
N SER A 170 4.76 6.22 3.14
CA SER A 170 3.62 5.51 3.72
C SER A 170 3.09 6.16 5.00
N MET A 171 3.90 6.95 5.72
CA MET A 171 3.41 7.81 6.80
C MET A 171 2.49 8.93 6.30
N LEU A 172 2.67 9.39 5.06
CA LEU A 172 1.81 10.41 4.44
C LEU A 172 0.57 9.80 3.77
N LEU A 173 0.49 8.47 3.66
CA LEU A 173 -0.67 7.77 3.15
C LEU A 173 -1.72 7.63 4.26
N VAL A 174 -2.94 8.09 3.97
CA VAL A 174 -4.09 7.93 4.86
C VAL A 174 -4.99 6.82 4.33
N PRO A 175 -5.23 5.73 5.09
CA PRO A 175 -6.12 4.66 4.67
C PRO A 175 -7.51 5.18 4.27
N GLY A 176 -8.03 4.70 3.14
CA GLY A 176 -9.38 5.06 2.66
C GLY A 176 -9.53 6.49 2.11
N ARG A 177 -8.43 7.25 1.95
CA ARG A 177 -8.45 8.58 1.33
C ARG A 177 -7.61 8.59 0.06
N SER A 178 -8.13 9.22 -0.99
CA SER A 178 -7.40 9.46 -2.23
C SER A 178 -7.42 10.95 -2.58
N PHE A 179 -6.25 11.48 -2.93
CA PHE A 179 -6.08 12.88 -3.33
C PHE A 179 -6.09 13.05 -4.86
N HIS A 180 -6.57 12.04 -5.60
CA HIS A 180 -6.58 12.06 -7.07
C HIS A 180 -7.36 13.27 -7.63
N LYS A 181 -8.46 13.66 -6.98
CA LYS A 181 -9.23 14.85 -7.35
C LYS A 181 -8.43 16.14 -7.19
N VAL A 182 -7.64 16.25 -6.11
CA VAL A 182 -6.75 17.40 -5.87
C VAL A 182 -5.66 17.46 -6.94
N LEU A 183 -5.07 16.31 -7.27
CA LEU A 183 -4.07 16.21 -8.35
C LEU A 183 -4.67 16.55 -9.73
N ALA A 184 -5.91 16.15 -10.00
CA ALA A 184 -6.61 16.49 -11.24
C ALA A 184 -6.85 18.00 -11.37
N LEU A 185 -7.27 18.65 -10.27
CA LEU A 185 -7.44 20.10 -10.24
C LEU A 185 -6.10 20.83 -10.43
N LEU A 186 -5.04 20.40 -9.77
CA LEU A 186 -3.70 20.99 -9.93
C LEU A 186 -3.20 20.87 -11.37
N ARG A 187 -3.42 19.73 -12.03
CA ARG A 187 -3.06 19.55 -13.44
C ARG A 187 -3.89 20.43 -14.37
N ALA A 188 -5.18 20.62 -14.08
CA ALA A 188 -6.02 21.52 -14.85
C ALA A 188 -5.52 22.98 -14.74
N VAL A 189 -5.21 23.44 -13.52
CA VAL A 189 -4.63 24.78 -13.31
C VAL A 189 -3.28 24.92 -13.99
N GLN A 190 -2.40 23.93 -13.90
CA GLN A 190 -1.11 23.95 -14.61
C GLN A 190 -1.29 23.97 -16.13
N ALA A 191 -2.29 23.29 -16.67
CA ALA A 191 -2.60 23.32 -18.10
C ALA A 191 -3.16 24.68 -18.52
N ASP A 192 -4.01 25.30 -17.70
CA ASP A 192 -4.53 26.65 -17.94
C ASP A 192 -3.42 27.70 -17.88
N GLU A 193 -2.47 27.57 -16.95
CA GLU A 193 -1.29 28.45 -16.87
C GLU A 193 -0.31 28.22 -18.04
N ALA A 194 -0.11 26.97 -18.47
CA ALA A 194 0.77 26.64 -19.60
C ALA A 194 0.16 27.02 -20.96
N CYS A 195 -1.16 27.00 -21.08
CA CYS A 195 -1.89 27.34 -22.30
C CYS A 195 -2.32 28.81 -22.36
N ALA A 196 -1.96 29.64 -21.37
CA ALA A 196 -2.22 31.08 -21.38
C ALA A 196 -1.17 31.82 -22.23
N PRO A 197 -1.48 32.26 -23.46
CA PRO A 197 -0.68 33.30 -24.11
C PRO A 197 -0.84 34.62 -23.33
N LEU A 198 0.22 35.43 -23.31
CA LEU A 198 0.21 36.82 -22.84
C LEU A 198 -0.79 37.66 -23.66
N THR A 199 -2.09 37.56 -23.36
CA THR A 199 -3.13 38.26 -24.11
C THR A 199 -4.23 38.80 -23.20
N GLN A 200 -4.10 40.10 -22.94
CA GLN A 200 -5.06 41.16 -22.58
C GLN A 200 -6.53 40.83 -22.20
N PRO A 201 -7.13 41.65 -21.30
CA PRO A 201 -8.41 41.36 -20.64
C PRO A 201 -9.58 41.35 -21.61
N LYS A 202 -10.25 40.20 -21.75
CA LYS A 202 -11.53 40.07 -22.47
C LYS A 202 -12.69 40.46 -21.56
N LYS A 203 -13.60 41.28 -22.10
CA LYS A 203 -14.81 41.82 -21.45
C LYS A 203 -15.64 40.71 -20.80
N LYS A 204 -16.01 40.91 -19.54
CA LYS A 204 -16.88 40.04 -18.74
C LYS A 204 -18.29 39.94 -19.35
N PRO A 205 -18.89 38.75 -19.53
CA PRO A 205 -20.33 38.64 -19.65
C PRO A 205 -21.00 38.95 -18.30
N ALA A 206 -22.20 39.54 -18.37
CA ALA A 206 -22.95 40.07 -17.23
C ALA A 206 -23.15 39.03 -16.12
N ALA A 207 -22.84 39.42 -14.88
CA ALA A 207 -22.99 38.61 -13.69
C ALA A 207 -24.48 38.33 -13.40
N LEU A 208 -24.83 37.06 -13.21
CA LEU A 208 -26.10 36.68 -12.59
C LEU A 208 -26.05 37.09 -11.10
N PRO A 209 -27.14 37.65 -10.53
CA PRO A 209 -27.16 38.03 -9.13
C PRO A 209 -27.22 36.77 -8.26
N VAL A 210 -26.07 36.36 -7.73
CA VAL A 210 -26.00 35.38 -6.64
C VAL A 210 -26.37 36.10 -5.36
N ALA A 211 -27.51 35.76 -4.79
CA ALA A 211 -27.92 36.28 -3.49
C ALA A 211 -27.00 35.73 -2.38
N PRO A 212 -26.37 36.57 -1.55
CA PRO A 212 -25.50 36.11 -0.49
C PRO A 212 -26.33 35.43 0.61
N SER A 213 -25.98 34.20 0.96
CA SER A 213 -26.54 33.54 2.13
C SER A 213 -26.06 34.29 3.38
N GLY A 214 -26.95 35.07 3.99
CA GLY A 214 -26.68 36.01 5.09
C GLY A 214 -26.29 35.40 6.44
N ARG A 215 -25.54 34.29 6.46
CA ARG A 215 -25.11 33.63 7.70
C ARG A 215 -23.71 34.03 8.16
N TYR A 216 -22.86 34.57 7.29
CA TYR A 216 -21.46 34.94 7.64
C TYR A 216 -21.15 36.44 7.59
N GLU A 217 -22.03 37.28 7.02
CA GLU A 217 -21.71 38.72 6.86
C GLU A 217 -21.97 39.57 8.11
N ARG A 218 -22.72 39.06 9.09
CA ARG A 218 -23.01 39.83 10.33
C ARG A 218 -21.80 39.99 11.24
N GLU A 219 -20.87 39.03 11.25
CA GLU A 219 -19.68 39.09 12.11
C GLU A 219 -18.59 39.99 11.50
N THR A 220 -18.40 39.94 10.18
CA THR A 220 -17.38 40.75 9.48
C THR A 220 -17.67 42.25 9.47
N ALA A 221 -18.95 42.66 9.50
CA ALA A 221 -19.30 44.07 9.53
C ALA A 221 -18.96 44.74 10.87
N GLN A 222 -19.10 44.01 11.99
CA GLN A 222 -18.76 44.50 13.32
C GLN A 222 -17.25 44.57 13.52
N ASP A 223 -16.50 43.60 12.97
CA ASP A 223 -15.03 43.63 13.01
C ASP A 223 -14.43 44.73 12.11
N ALA A 224 -15.06 45.01 10.97
CA ALA A 224 -14.62 46.10 10.09
C ALA A 224 -14.81 47.48 10.74
N THR A 225 -15.92 47.71 11.45
CA THR A 225 -16.16 48.98 12.15
C THR A 225 -15.23 49.17 13.34
N LEU A 226 -14.95 48.12 14.12
CA LEU A 226 -13.98 48.14 15.21
C LEU A 226 -12.55 48.43 14.72
N ARG A 227 -12.12 47.83 13.60
CA ARG A 227 -10.81 48.11 12.99
C ARG A 227 -10.70 49.55 12.47
N THR A 228 -11.78 50.08 11.91
CA THR A 228 -11.79 51.45 11.37
C THR A 228 -11.73 52.50 12.48
N LEU A 229 -12.44 52.25 13.59
CA LEU A 229 -12.40 53.11 14.78
C LEU A 229 -11.02 53.07 15.47
N GLY A 230 -10.41 51.89 15.59
CA GLY A 230 -9.06 51.75 16.13
C GLY A 230 -7.97 52.40 15.26
N ALA A 231 -8.12 52.34 13.93
CA ALA A 231 -7.20 52.99 12.99
C ALA A 231 -7.30 54.52 13.01
N GLN A 232 -8.50 55.08 13.17
CA GLN A 232 -8.70 56.53 13.30
C GLN A 232 -8.13 57.08 14.61
N GLN A 233 -8.22 56.32 15.71
CA GLN A 233 -7.68 56.74 17.01
C GLN A 233 -6.15 56.72 17.07
N LEU A 234 -5.49 56.01 16.15
CA LEU A 234 -4.04 55.92 16.00
C LEU A 234 -3.48 56.72 14.81
N GLY A 235 -4.32 57.48 14.08
CA GLY A 235 -3.89 58.34 12.98
C GLY A 235 -3.41 57.60 11.73
N ILE A 236 -3.77 56.32 11.55
CA ILE A 236 -3.32 55.51 10.41
C ILE A 236 -4.36 55.61 9.29
N SER A 237 -4.03 56.34 8.21
CA SER A 237 -5.00 56.70 7.16
C SER A 237 -5.25 55.61 6.10
N SER A 238 -4.40 54.57 6.01
CA SER A 238 -4.69 53.39 5.21
C SER A 238 -3.79 52.21 5.58
N VAL A 239 -4.35 51.00 5.60
CA VAL A 239 -3.59 49.75 5.68
C VAL A 239 -3.83 49.00 4.38
N ALA A 240 -2.96 49.23 3.39
CA ALA A 240 -2.99 48.50 2.12
C ALA A 240 -1.89 47.44 2.12
N PHE A 241 -2.26 46.19 1.83
CA PHE A 241 -1.31 45.10 1.61
C PHE A 241 -1.05 45.02 0.09
N THR A 242 0.12 45.48 -0.37
CA THR A 242 0.52 45.37 -1.78
C THR A 242 1.21 44.03 -2.02
N THR A 243 0.59 43.16 -2.81
CA THR A 243 1.22 41.99 -3.40
C THR A 243 1.85 42.40 -4.74
N ALA A 244 3.14 42.76 -4.73
CA ALA A 244 3.89 43.07 -5.95
C ALA A 244 4.61 41.81 -6.47
N GLY A 245 4.16 41.30 -7.63
CA GLY A 245 4.76 40.20 -8.37
C GLY A 245 5.78 40.65 -9.43
N ALA A 246 6.55 39.66 -9.90
CA ALA A 246 7.34 39.57 -11.14
C ALA A 246 8.37 40.68 -11.45
N ARG A 247 9.67 40.34 -11.31
CA ARG A 247 10.81 41.10 -11.86
C ARG A 247 11.55 40.25 -12.90
N ALA A 248 11.55 40.70 -14.16
CA ALA A 248 12.37 40.18 -15.25
C ALA A 248 13.75 40.87 -15.30
N PRO A 249 14.76 40.30 -15.99
CA PRO A 249 16.17 40.46 -15.66
C PRO A 249 16.79 41.70 -16.31
N GLY A 250 17.62 42.43 -15.55
CA GLY A 250 18.44 43.51 -16.09
C GLY A 250 18.35 44.83 -15.36
N SER A 251 18.62 44.85 -14.06
CA SER A 251 19.14 46.04 -13.38
C SER A 251 19.92 45.62 -12.14
N ARG A 252 21.26 45.75 -12.23
CA ARG A 252 22.15 45.66 -11.08
C ARG A 252 21.98 46.94 -10.30
N ASP A 253 21.42 46.83 -9.10
CA ASP A 253 21.55 47.87 -8.08
C ASP A 253 22.29 47.28 -6.89
N ALA A 254 23.28 48.02 -6.42
CA ALA A 254 24.28 47.62 -5.46
C ALA A 254 23.65 47.37 -4.08
N GLY A 255 23.87 46.16 -3.53
CA GLY A 255 23.55 45.87 -2.14
C GLY A 255 24.64 46.38 -1.20
N PRO A 256 24.30 46.83 0.03
CA PRO A 256 25.28 47.15 1.04
C PRO A 256 25.93 45.87 1.60
N ALA A 257 27.18 46.05 2.03
CA ALA A 257 28.21 45.06 2.31
C ALA A 257 27.93 44.08 3.47
N ASP A 258 28.52 42.88 3.30
CA ASP A 258 29.04 41.91 4.26
C ASP A 258 28.79 42.15 5.76
N GLY A 259 27.98 41.27 6.36
CA GLY A 259 27.97 40.99 7.80
C GLY A 259 28.63 39.63 8.06
N ALA A 260 29.82 39.65 8.66
CA ALA A 260 30.60 38.46 9.01
C ALA A 260 29.92 37.58 10.09
N PRO A 261 30.17 36.25 10.10
CA PRO A 261 29.64 35.34 11.12
C PRO A 261 30.35 35.50 12.49
N PRO A 262 29.68 35.20 13.61
CA PRO A 262 30.24 35.38 14.96
C PRO A 262 31.35 34.35 15.28
N PRO A 263 32.33 34.70 16.14
CA PRO A 263 33.44 33.82 16.48
C PRO A 263 33.02 32.69 17.45
N PRO A 264 33.72 31.54 17.42
CA PRO A 264 33.50 30.43 18.35
C PRO A 264 34.02 30.73 19.78
N PRO A 265 33.48 30.06 20.82
CA PRO A 265 33.86 30.30 22.21
C PRO A 265 35.26 29.74 22.57
N PRO A 266 35.96 30.35 23.55
CA PRO A 266 37.31 29.96 23.97
C PRO A 266 37.34 28.64 24.79
N PRO A 267 38.53 28.00 24.90
CA PRO A 267 38.72 26.65 25.45
C PRO A 267 38.46 26.53 26.96
#